data_AF-A0A1G2YX70-F1
#
_entry.id   AF-A0A1G2YX70-F1
#
_cell.length_a   1.000
_cell.length_b   1.000
_cell.length_c   1.000
_cell.angle_alpha   90.00
_cell.angle_beta   90.00
_cell.angle_gamma   90.00
#
_symmetry.space_group_name_H-M   'P 1'
#
loop_
_entity.id
_entity.type
_entity.pdbx_description
1 polymer ?
#
loop_
_entity_poly.entity_id
_entity_poly.type
_entity_poly.pdbx_seq_one_letter_code
_entity_poly.pdbx_strand_id
1 'polypeptide(L)'
;MLNGGIRMCCLNRGLMTKSVGVMGMIAVAVLAGCESQERFRPEYLRGDGNLVGGGLRINWQAPEAGTVYLVEKRTGKLVETQSMQEGGVYHFAVETVVDAEDMEDLLGMNIDKAEFLLYFEPAGARSEVS
;
A
#
# COMPACT_ATOMS: atom_id res chain seq x y z
N MET A 1 -25.79 24.31 -5.02
CA MET A 1 -25.59 25.02 -6.31
C MET A 1 -25.05 26.41 -6.02
N LEU A 2 -23.75 26.60 -6.17
CA LEU A 2 -23.02 27.87 -6.20
C LEU A 2 -21.74 27.53 -6.97
N ASN A 3 -21.65 27.96 -8.24
CA ASN A 3 -20.83 29.09 -8.68
C ASN A 3 -19.34 28.88 -8.36
N GLY A 4 -18.41 28.89 -9.30
CA GLY A 4 -18.38 29.39 -10.67
C GLY A 4 -16.93 29.33 -11.13
N GLY A 5 -16.70 29.14 -12.43
CA GLY A 5 -15.41 28.77 -12.99
C GLY A 5 -14.25 29.72 -12.67
N ILE A 6 -13.10 29.13 -12.38
CA ILE A 6 -11.84 29.87 -12.28
C ILE A 6 -11.29 30.01 -13.70
N ARG A 7 -11.42 31.25 -14.17
CA ARG A 7 -10.83 31.77 -15.40
C ARG A 7 -9.32 31.55 -15.41
N MET A 8 -8.88 30.84 -16.43
CA MET A 8 -7.53 30.92 -16.97
C MET A 8 -7.31 32.33 -17.55
N CYS A 9 -6.38 33.08 -16.98
CA CYS A 9 -5.93 34.36 -17.53
C CYS A 9 -4.39 34.40 -17.57
N CYS A 10 -3.90 34.53 -18.81
CA CYS A 10 -2.71 35.25 -19.27
C CYS A 10 -1.36 34.84 -18.64
N LEU A 11 -0.56 34.06 -19.37
CA LEU A 11 0.31 34.50 -20.47
C LEU A 11 1.28 35.63 -20.06
N ASN A 12 2.50 35.16 -19.87
CA ASN A 12 3.75 35.82 -19.59
C ASN A 12 4.25 36.67 -20.79
N ARG A 13 4.51 37.97 -20.60
CA ARG A 13 5.57 38.74 -21.33
C ARG A 13 5.69 40.23 -20.91
N GLY A 14 6.94 40.67 -20.71
CA GLY A 14 7.39 42.08 -20.74
C GLY A 14 7.77 42.63 -19.36
N LEU A 15 9.00 42.45 -18.86
CA LEU A 15 10.26 43.16 -19.15
C LEU A 15 10.31 44.64 -18.70
N MET A 16 11.25 44.90 -17.79
CA MET A 16 11.95 46.16 -17.47
C MET A 16 11.22 47.27 -16.68
N THR A 17 11.59 47.41 -15.40
CA THR A 17 11.96 48.71 -14.81
C THR A 17 12.86 48.52 -13.59
N LYS A 18 13.94 49.31 -13.55
CA LYS A 18 15.01 49.32 -12.55
C LYS A 18 14.53 49.88 -11.22
N SER A 19 15.01 49.37 -10.09
CA SER A 19 15.37 50.14 -8.88
C SER A 19 15.99 49.23 -7.82
N VAL A 20 17.18 49.61 -7.37
CA VAL A 20 17.95 49.00 -6.28
C VAL A 20 17.19 49.21 -4.97
N GLY A 21 16.90 48.12 -4.27
CA GLY A 21 16.26 48.13 -2.95
C GLY A 21 16.59 46.84 -2.21
N VAL A 22 17.41 46.97 -1.18
CA VAL A 22 17.78 45.95 -0.19
C VAL A 22 16.52 45.30 0.42
N MET A 23 16.67 44.05 0.87
CA MET A 23 15.94 43.39 1.96
C MET A 23 15.10 42.17 1.53
N GLY A 24 15.52 41.01 2.02
CA GLY A 24 14.64 39.85 2.19
C GLY A 24 14.86 38.72 1.21
N MET A 25 15.90 37.91 1.43
CA MET A 25 15.96 36.55 0.91
C MET A 25 14.88 35.73 1.65
N ILE A 26 13.63 35.79 1.20
CA ILE A 26 12.58 34.87 1.63
C ILE A 26 12.89 33.54 0.95
N ALA A 27 13.64 32.69 1.65
CA ALA A 27 13.74 31.28 1.32
C ALA A 27 12.34 30.68 1.48
N VAL A 28 11.60 30.56 0.38
CA VAL A 28 10.38 29.76 0.33
C VAL A 28 10.82 28.32 0.53
N ALA A 29 10.82 27.88 1.79
CA ALA A 29 10.95 26.49 2.17
C ALA A 29 9.76 25.75 1.54
N VAL A 30 10.00 25.16 0.37
CA VAL A 30 9.10 24.16 -0.21
C VAL A 30 9.11 23.00 0.78
N LEU A 31 8.13 22.97 1.67
CA LEU A 31 7.80 21.77 2.43
C LEU A 31 7.39 20.73 1.39
N ALA A 32 8.36 19.97 0.91
CA ALA A 32 8.12 18.70 0.27
C ALA A 32 7.42 17.85 1.32
N GLY A 33 6.09 17.91 1.32
CA GLY A 33 5.26 16.96 2.04
C GLY A 33 5.60 15.59 1.47
N CYS A 34 6.47 14.87 2.18
CA CYS A 34 6.56 13.44 2.02
C CYS A 34 5.23 12.92 2.57
N GLU A 35 4.24 12.78 1.68
CA GLU A 35 3.02 12.05 1.99
C GLU A 35 3.47 10.63 2.30
N SER A 36 3.66 10.33 3.59
CA SER A 36 3.96 9.00 4.06
C SER A 36 2.72 8.17 3.79
N GLN A 37 2.67 7.56 2.60
CA GLN A 37 1.65 6.61 2.25
C GLN A 37 1.73 5.47 3.28
N GLU A 38 0.82 5.49 4.24
CA GLU A 38 0.74 4.47 5.27
C GLU A 38 0.53 3.13 4.57
N ARG A 39 1.48 2.20 4.75
CA ARG A 39 1.29 0.83 4.28
C ARG A 39 0.15 0.25 5.10
N PHE A 40 -0.90 -0.21 4.42
CA PHE A 40 -1.96 -0.97 5.06
C PHE A 40 -1.32 -2.11 5.88
N ARG A 41 -1.69 -2.24 7.15
CA ARG A 41 -1.22 -3.30 8.03
C ARG A 41 -2.31 -3.61 9.06
N PRO A 42 -2.85 -4.84 9.06
CA PRO A 42 -3.79 -5.27 10.09
C PRO A 42 -3.18 -5.26 11.49
N GLU A 43 -3.97 -4.85 12.49
CA GLU A 43 -3.55 -4.74 13.90
C GLU A 43 -3.11 -6.08 14.51
N TYR A 44 -3.66 -7.21 14.02
CA TYR A 44 -3.28 -8.54 14.49
C TYR A 44 -1.89 -9.00 14.01
N LEU A 45 -1.31 -8.35 13.00
CA LEU A 45 0.06 -8.61 12.57
C LEU A 45 1.02 -7.78 13.41
N ARG A 46 1.49 -8.38 14.51
CA ARG A 46 2.54 -7.84 15.39
C ARG A 46 3.75 -7.37 14.58
N GLY A 47 4.44 -6.33 15.06
CA GLY A 47 5.34 -5.42 14.34
C GLY A 47 6.35 -6.01 13.36
N ASP A 48 6.70 -7.29 13.49
CA ASP A 48 7.75 -7.97 12.72
C ASP A 48 7.28 -8.58 11.39
N GLY A 49 5.96 -8.67 11.16
CA GLY A 49 5.40 -9.05 9.87
C GLY A 49 5.78 -8.08 8.74
N ASN A 50 6.52 -8.56 7.73
CA ASN A 50 6.94 -7.77 6.57
C ASN A 50 6.01 -8.05 5.39
N LEU A 51 5.60 -7.00 4.66
CA LEU A 51 4.87 -7.16 3.41
C LEU A 51 5.85 -7.68 2.33
N VAL A 52 5.61 -8.89 1.83
CA VAL A 52 6.50 -9.60 0.90
C VAL A 52 5.89 -9.83 -0.48
N GLY A 53 4.60 -9.59 -0.64
CA GLY A 53 3.92 -9.71 -1.93
C GLY A 53 2.49 -9.19 -1.91
N GLY A 54 1.87 -9.12 -3.08
CA GLY A 54 0.47 -8.74 -3.21
C GLY A 54 -0.04 -8.86 -4.66
N GLY A 55 -1.36 -8.75 -4.79
CA GLY A 55 -2.08 -8.88 -6.07
C GLY A 55 -2.94 -10.15 -6.14
N LEU A 56 -3.50 -10.39 -7.33
CA LEU A 56 -4.38 -11.53 -7.60
C LEU A 56 -3.62 -12.85 -7.82
N ARG A 57 -2.30 -12.76 -7.97
CA ARG A 57 -1.38 -13.90 -8.08
C ARG A 57 -0.11 -13.57 -7.32
N ILE A 58 0.29 -14.46 -6.42
CA ILE A 58 1.48 -14.33 -5.58
C ILE A 58 2.28 -15.60 -5.70
N ASN A 59 3.57 -15.44 -6.05
CA ASN A 59 4.57 -16.48 -6.02
C ASN A 59 5.74 -15.94 -5.21
N TRP A 60 5.97 -16.49 -4.03
CA TRP A 60 7.00 -16.00 -3.13
C TRP A 60 7.73 -17.15 -2.46
N GLN A 61 9.05 -17.05 -2.34
CA GLN A 61 9.88 -18.04 -1.68
C GLN A 61 10.32 -17.52 -0.32
N ALA A 62 10.12 -18.34 0.70
CA ALA A 62 10.52 -18.03 2.06
C ALA A 62 12.05 -18.02 2.19
N PRO A 63 12.66 -16.91 2.63
CA PRO A 63 14.11 -16.82 2.82
C PRO A 63 14.57 -17.59 4.07
N GLU A 64 13.66 -17.86 5.00
CA GLU A 64 13.88 -18.58 6.25
C GLU A 64 12.57 -19.20 6.74
N ALA A 65 12.60 -19.98 7.83
CA ALA A 65 11.40 -20.53 8.43
C ALA A 65 10.55 -19.44 9.11
N GLY A 66 9.23 -19.51 8.95
CA GLY A 66 8.33 -18.53 9.54
C GLY A 66 6.86 -18.77 9.20
N THR A 67 6.05 -17.74 9.31
CA THR A 67 4.61 -17.80 9.03
C THR A 67 4.23 -16.74 8.00
N VAL A 68 3.48 -17.14 6.98
CA VAL A 68 2.85 -16.21 6.04
C VAL A 68 1.39 -15.97 6.41
N TYR A 69 0.94 -14.76 6.14
CA TYR A 69 -0.44 -14.31 6.34
C TYR A 69 -0.94 -13.65 5.06
N LEU A 70 -1.94 -14.26 4.43
CA LEU A 70 -2.63 -13.69 3.28
C LEU A 70 -3.80 -12.86 3.76
N VAL A 71 -3.84 -11.60 3.36
CA VAL A 71 -4.80 -10.60 3.85
C VAL A 71 -5.47 -9.92 2.68
N GLU A 72 -6.78 -9.74 2.74
CA GLU A 72 -7.49 -8.88 1.80
C GLU A 72 -7.33 -7.40 2.21
N LYS A 73 -6.82 -6.57 1.31
CA LYS A 73 -6.36 -5.21 1.59
C LYS A 73 -7.47 -4.24 1.99
N ARG A 74 -8.67 -4.36 1.42
CA ARG A 74 -9.76 -3.39 1.64
C ARG A 74 -10.38 -3.54 3.01
N THR A 75 -10.61 -4.77 3.45
CA THR A 75 -11.28 -5.10 4.71
C THR A 75 -10.29 -5.45 5.82
N GLY A 76 -9.05 -5.81 5.47
CA GLY A 76 -8.08 -6.36 6.42
C GLY A 76 -8.39 -7.78 6.86
N LYS A 77 -9.35 -8.45 6.22
CA LYS A 77 -9.74 -9.81 6.55
C LYS A 77 -8.57 -10.76 6.27
N LEU A 78 -8.23 -11.53 7.29
CA LEU A 78 -7.28 -12.63 7.16
C LEU A 78 -7.94 -13.73 6.30
N VAL A 79 -7.26 -14.08 5.21
CA VAL A 79 -7.70 -15.11 4.26
C VAL A 79 -7.08 -16.44 4.63
N GLU A 80 -5.77 -16.44 4.89
CA GLU A 80 -5.00 -17.65 5.16
C GLU A 80 -3.81 -17.36 6.07
N THR A 81 -3.48 -18.33 6.90
CA THR A 81 -2.23 -18.38 7.66
C THR A 81 -1.54 -19.71 7.38
N GLN A 82 -0.27 -19.68 6.98
CA GLN A 82 0.49 -20.89 6.70
C GLN A 82 1.91 -20.80 7.27
N SER A 83 2.37 -21.86 7.94
CA SER A 83 3.76 -21.98 8.35
C SER A 83 4.62 -22.47 7.19
N MET A 84 5.78 -21.83 7.00
CA MET A 84 6.71 -22.06 5.91
C MET A 84 8.08 -22.48 6.44
N GLN A 85 8.72 -23.39 5.72
CA GLN A 85 10.14 -23.71 5.91
C GLN A 85 11.00 -22.82 5.01
N GLU A 86 12.28 -22.69 5.34
CA GLU A 86 13.27 -22.03 4.47
C GLU A 86 13.25 -22.63 3.05
N GLY A 87 13.26 -21.77 2.04
CA GLY A 87 13.19 -22.15 0.64
C GLY A 87 11.80 -22.61 0.17
N GLY A 88 10.81 -22.71 1.07
CA GLY A 88 9.43 -23.08 0.74
C GLY A 88 8.77 -22.02 -0.15
N VAL A 89 7.97 -22.46 -1.11
CA VAL A 89 7.29 -21.56 -2.06
C VAL A 89 5.82 -21.44 -1.68
N TYR A 90 5.38 -20.21 -1.43
CA TYR A 90 3.98 -19.86 -1.30
C TYR A 90 3.41 -19.51 -2.67
N HIS A 91 2.28 -20.14 -3.00
CA HIS A 91 1.54 -19.89 -4.23
C HIS A 91 0.10 -19.54 -3.91
N PHE A 92 -0.34 -18.39 -4.40
CA PHE A 92 -1.74 -17.96 -4.36
C PHE A 92 -2.14 -17.44 -5.74
N ALA A 93 -3.32 -17.83 -6.21
CA ALA A 93 -3.92 -17.30 -7.41
C ALA A 93 -5.44 -17.33 -7.26
N VAL A 94 -6.10 -16.22 -7.58
CA VAL A 94 -7.56 -16.21 -7.74
C VAL A 94 -7.88 -16.78 -9.13
N GLU A 95 -8.45 -17.96 -9.18
CA GLU A 95 -8.95 -18.54 -10.42
C GLU A 95 -10.39 -18.05 -10.66
N THR A 96 -10.59 -17.22 -11.68
CA THR A 96 -11.89 -16.61 -12.03
C THR A 96 -12.85 -17.60 -12.71
N VAL A 97 -12.77 -18.90 -12.39
CA VAL A 97 -13.53 -19.97 -13.08
C VAL A 97 -14.92 -20.23 -12.48
N VAL A 98 -15.29 -19.49 -11.45
CA VAL A 98 -16.62 -19.48 -10.84
C VAL A 98 -17.29 -18.15 -11.19
N ASP A 99 -18.58 -18.20 -11.56
CA ASP A 99 -19.40 -17.02 -11.78
C ASP A 99 -19.18 -16.04 -10.61
N ALA A 100 -18.87 -14.78 -10.91
CA ALA A 100 -18.43 -13.80 -9.91
C ALA A 100 -19.42 -13.67 -8.73
N GLU A 101 -20.69 -13.99 -8.97
CA GLU A 101 -21.77 -14.05 -7.99
C GLU A 101 -21.50 -15.08 -6.87
N ASP A 102 -20.96 -16.27 -7.19
CA ASP A 102 -20.69 -17.33 -6.20
C ASP A 102 -19.51 -16.99 -5.28
N MET A 103 -18.49 -16.27 -5.78
CA MET A 103 -17.38 -15.82 -4.94
C MET A 103 -17.74 -14.62 -4.08
N GLU A 104 -18.58 -13.72 -4.58
CA GLU A 104 -19.10 -12.59 -3.81
C GLU A 104 -19.89 -13.07 -2.59
N ASP A 105 -20.69 -14.13 -2.72
CA ASP A 105 -21.45 -14.71 -1.62
C ASP A 105 -20.58 -15.44 -0.60
N LEU A 106 -19.54 -16.16 -1.04
CA LEU A 106 -18.62 -16.90 -0.15
C LEU A 106 -17.66 -15.98 0.61
N LEU A 107 -17.17 -14.93 -0.04
CA LEU A 107 -16.15 -14.05 0.53
C LEU A 107 -16.73 -12.74 1.06
N GLY A 108 -17.95 -12.37 0.65
CA GLY A 108 -18.57 -11.06 0.91
C GLY A 108 -17.91 -9.93 0.11
N MET A 109 -17.22 -10.23 -0.99
CA MET A 109 -16.31 -9.32 -1.66
C MET A 109 -16.34 -9.45 -3.18
N ASN A 110 -16.47 -8.31 -3.86
CA ASN A 110 -16.34 -8.19 -5.31
C ASN A 110 -14.90 -8.48 -5.74
N ILE A 111 -14.70 -9.59 -6.47
CA ILE A 111 -13.39 -10.12 -6.90
C ILE A 111 -12.63 -9.12 -7.77
N ASP A 112 -13.33 -8.36 -8.61
CA ASP A 112 -12.72 -7.36 -9.51
C ASP A 112 -12.03 -6.22 -8.75
N LYS A 113 -12.32 -6.08 -7.45
CA LYS A 113 -11.74 -5.08 -6.55
C LYS A 113 -10.92 -5.71 -5.42
N ALA A 114 -10.82 -7.03 -5.37
CA ALA A 114 -10.09 -7.73 -4.33
C ALA A 114 -8.58 -7.59 -4.59
N GLU A 115 -7.87 -6.95 -3.67
CA GLU A 115 -6.41 -6.89 -3.67
C GLU A 115 -5.91 -7.65 -2.45
N PHE A 116 -5.01 -8.61 -2.65
CA PHE A 116 -4.46 -9.41 -1.56
C PHE A 116 -3.03 -8.96 -1.25
N LEU A 117 -2.65 -9.08 0.02
CA LEU A 117 -1.33 -8.77 0.53
C LEU A 117 -0.80 -9.99 1.28
N LEU A 118 0.47 -10.32 1.04
CA LEU A 118 1.17 -11.41 1.72
C LEU A 118 2.15 -10.81 2.71
N TYR A 119 1.95 -11.09 3.99
CA TYR A 119 2.90 -10.76 5.05
C TYR A 119 3.68 -11.99 5.48
N PHE A 120 4.92 -11.82 5.90
CA PHE A 120 5.76 -12.88 6.45
C PHE A 120 6.36 -12.47 7.79
N GLU A 121 6.27 -13.37 8.77
CA GLU A 121 6.85 -13.25 10.11
C GLU A 121 7.87 -14.37 10.31
N PRO A 122 9.17 -14.07 10.44
CA PRO A 122 10.20 -15.06 10.75
C PRO A 122 9.96 -15.74 12.09
N ALA A 123 10.27 -17.03 12.21
CA ALA A 123 10.07 -17.78 13.46
C ALA A 123 10.84 -17.20 14.66
N GLY A 124 12.00 -16.57 14.41
CA GLY A 124 12.85 -15.97 15.44
C GLY A 124 12.39 -14.59 15.94
N ALA A 125 11.50 -13.90 15.22
CA ALA A 125 11.10 -12.53 15.56
C ALA A 125 10.34 -12.43 16.90
N ARG A 126 9.71 -13.52 17.35
CA ARG A 126 8.91 -13.56 18.57
C ARG A 126 9.72 -13.73 19.87
N SER A 127 11.04 -13.93 19.77
CA SER A 127 11.89 -14.33 20.91
C SER A 127 12.64 -13.19 21.61
N GLU A 128 12.52 -11.94 21.18
CA GLU A 128 13.30 -10.81 21.73
C GLU A 128 12.54 -9.88 22.69
N VAL A 129 11.44 -10.35 23.29
CA VAL A 129 10.79 -9.65 24.43
C VAL A 129 10.71 -10.60 25.61
N SER A 130 11.79 -10.72 26.36
CA SER A 130 11.81 -11.29 27.71
C SER A 130 12.65 -10.45 28.65
#